data_AF-A0A1L3GQZ9-F1
#
_entry.id   AF-A0A1L3GQZ9-F1
#
_cell.length_a   1.000
_cell.length_b   1.000
_cell.length_c   1.000
_cell.angle_alpha   90.00
_cell.angle_beta   90.00
_cell.angle_gamma   90.00
#
_symmetry.space_group_name_H-M   'P 1'
#
loop_
_entity.id
_entity.type
_entity.pdbx_description
1 polymer ?
#
loop_
_entity_poly.entity_id
_entity_poly.type
_entity_poly.pdbx_seq_one_letter_code
_entity_poly.pdbx_strand_id
1 'polypeptide(L)'
;MIVLEKSQNLLQGSYSFTMTDNPAPLKQCDKILITATTMTNDSLTGLMPQCVDASFVGIMGPTAGCLPDSLFDLGIQAVGYSRIEIPELFLQRFKKGLKWGETTRKVWALTR
;
A
#
# COMPACT_ATOMS: atom_id res chain seq x y z
N MET A 1 -2.67 13.99 9.84
CA MET A 1 -2.61 12.81 8.96
C MET A 1 -3.33 13.17 7.67
N ILE A 2 -2.73 12.88 6.53
CA ILE A 2 -3.31 13.08 5.20
C ILE A 2 -3.58 11.69 4.62
N VAL A 3 -4.76 11.49 4.05
CA VAL A 3 -5.11 10.27 3.32
C VAL A 3 -5.45 10.66 1.90
N LEU A 4 -4.67 10.15 0.96
CA LEU A 4 -4.93 10.26 -0.47
C LEU A 4 -5.84 9.11 -0.90
N GLU A 5 -7.02 9.42 -1.43
CA GLU A 5 -8.05 8.44 -1.80
C GLU A 5 -8.71 8.81 -3.13
N LYS A 6 -9.02 7.80 -3.96
CA LYS A 6 -9.65 7.96 -5.28
C LYS A 6 -11.17 7.74 -5.24
N SER A 7 -11.66 6.97 -4.27
CA SER A 7 -13.08 6.67 -4.10
C SER A 7 -13.86 7.92 -3.71
N GLN A 8 -14.77 8.36 -4.58
CA GLN A 8 -15.67 9.50 -4.32
C GLN A 8 -16.53 9.29 -3.07
N ASN A 9 -16.96 8.05 -2.81
CA ASN A 9 -17.73 7.72 -1.62
C ASN A 9 -16.93 7.92 -0.33
N LEU A 10 -15.64 7.59 -0.35
CA LEU A 10 -14.76 7.81 0.81
C LEU A 10 -14.39 9.29 0.93
N LEU A 11 -14.21 10.02 -0.18
CA LEU A 11 -13.94 11.46 -0.15
C LEU A 11 -15.08 12.29 0.46
N GLN A 12 -16.33 11.82 0.34
CA GLN A 12 -17.51 12.47 0.91
C GLN A 12 -17.73 12.16 2.40
N GLY A 13 -16.92 11.29 3.00
CA GLY A 13 -17.04 10.93 4.41
C GLY A 13 -16.58 12.04 5.35
N SER A 14 -16.99 11.94 6.62
CA SER A 14 -16.49 12.80 7.69
C SER A 14 -15.43 12.04 8.52
N TYR A 15 -14.23 12.61 8.59
CA TYR A 15 -13.09 12.00 9.27
C TYR A 15 -12.40 13.02 10.18
N SER A 16 -11.69 12.53 11.18
CA SER A 16 -10.82 13.35 12.04
C SER A 16 -9.49 13.74 11.38
N PHE A 17 -9.31 13.42 10.09
CA PHE A 17 -8.10 13.64 9.31
C PHE A 17 -8.44 14.20 7.93
N THR A 18 -7.44 14.75 7.26
CA THR A 18 -7.61 15.32 5.91
C THR A 18 -7.69 14.20 4.89
N MET A 19 -8.86 14.01 4.30
CA MET A 19 -9.07 13.17 3.12
C MET A 19 -8.98 14.03 1.86
N THR A 20 -8.25 13.59 0.84
CA THR A 20 -8.10 14.33 -0.41
C THR A 20 -7.81 13.39 -1.58
N ASP A 21 -8.12 13.82 -2.80
CA ASP A 21 -7.67 13.20 -4.05
C ASP A 21 -6.49 13.95 -4.70
N ASN A 22 -6.07 15.07 -4.09
CA ASN A 22 -4.92 15.86 -4.52
C ASN A 22 -3.64 15.30 -3.86
N PRO A 23 -2.64 14.86 -4.64
CA PRO A 23 -1.41 14.30 -4.08
C PRO A 23 -0.39 15.36 -3.62
N ALA A 24 -0.58 16.64 -3.96
CA ALA A 24 0.37 17.71 -3.62
C ALA A 24 0.70 17.85 -2.11
N PRO A 25 -0.24 17.65 -1.17
CA PRO A 25 0.07 17.69 0.26
C PRO A 25 1.04 16.60 0.74
N LEU A 26 1.26 15.53 -0.03
CA LEU A 26 2.22 14.48 0.32
C LEU A 26 3.66 15.01 0.40
N LYS A 27 4.00 16.08 -0.34
CA LYS A 27 5.33 16.73 -0.28
C LYS A 27 5.72 17.22 1.12
N GLN A 28 4.74 17.46 1.99
CA GLN A 28 4.98 17.94 3.35
C GLN A 28 5.03 16.78 4.37
N CYS A 29 4.85 15.54 3.93
CA CYS A 29 4.80 14.37 4.79
C CYS A 29 6.19 13.75 4.94
N ASP A 30 6.66 13.63 6.18
CA ASP A 30 7.92 12.96 6.51
C ASP A 30 7.85 11.43 6.31
N LYS A 31 6.67 10.83 6.52
CA LYS A 31 6.44 9.39 6.39
C LYS A 31 5.21 9.12 5.56
N ILE A 32 5.37 8.29 4.53
CA ILE A 32 4.32 7.98 3.55
C ILE A 32 4.12 6.47 3.48
N LEU A 33 2.87 6.02 3.58
CA LEU A 33 2.48 4.64 3.34
C LEU A 33 1.55 4.59 2.13
N ILE A 34 1.91 3.77 1.16
CA ILE A 34 1.24 3.64 -0.13
C ILE A 34 0.60 2.25 -0.21
N THR A 35 -0.67 2.18 -0.62
CA THR A 35 -1.31 0.90 -0.90
C THR A 35 -0.70 0.24 -2.15
N ALA A 36 -0.47 -1.07 -2.12
CA ALA A 36 0.07 -1.82 -3.25
C ALA A 36 -0.84 -1.80 -4.50
N THR A 37 -2.11 -1.40 -4.34
CA THR A 37 -3.01 -1.21 -5.48
C THR A 37 -2.56 -0.09 -6.42
N THR A 38 -1.68 0.83 -6.00
CA THR A 38 -1.09 1.84 -6.88
C THR A 38 -0.20 1.25 -7.97
N MET A 39 0.35 0.05 -7.74
CA MET A 39 1.08 -0.70 -8.77
C MET A 39 0.14 -1.29 -9.81
N THR A 40 -1.04 -1.76 -9.40
CA THR A 40 -1.99 -2.43 -10.30
C THR A 40 -2.86 -1.47 -11.11
N ASN A 41 -2.92 -0.20 -10.72
CA ASN A 41 -3.68 0.83 -11.42
C ASN A 41 -2.79 1.94 -11.99
N ASP A 42 -1.49 1.65 -12.13
CA ASP A 42 -0.45 2.51 -12.74
C ASP A 42 -0.31 3.91 -12.13
N SER A 43 -0.74 4.12 -10.88
CA SER A 43 -0.66 5.42 -10.21
C SER A 43 0.59 5.63 -9.37
N LEU A 44 1.35 4.56 -9.06
CA LEU A 44 2.54 4.65 -8.21
C LEU A 44 3.57 5.66 -8.74
N THR A 45 3.90 5.58 -10.03
CA THR A 45 4.91 6.44 -10.67
C THR A 45 4.54 7.92 -10.60
N GLY A 46 3.25 8.26 -10.69
CA GLY A 46 2.75 9.63 -10.54
C GLY A 46 2.84 10.17 -9.11
N LEU A 47 2.89 9.30 -8.10
CA LEU A 47 3.01 9.68 -6.69
C LEU A 47 4.46 9.87 -6.25
N MET A 48 5.41 9.17 -6.86
CA MET A 48 6.83 9.23 -6.47
C MET A 48 7.40 10.67 -6.39
N PRO A 49 7.11 11.59 -7.32
CA PRO A 49 7.60 12.97 -7.23
C PRO A 49 7.09 13.75 -6.01
N GLN A 50 5.99 13.31 -5.38
CA GLN A 50 5.45 13.93 -4.16
C GLN A 50 6.07 13.33 -2.89
N CYS A 51 6.83 12.24 -3.02
CA CYS A 51 7.41 11.51 -1.89
C CYS A 51 8.92 11.76 -1.72
N VAL A 52 9.52 12.59 -2.57
CA VAL A 52 10.98 12.81 -2.64
C VAL A 52 11.58 13.35 -1.34
N ASP A 53 10.84 14.18 -0.61
CA ASP A 53 11.30 14.80 0.65
C ASP A 53 10.99 13.95 1.89
N ALA A 54 10.31 12.81 1.73
CA ALA A 54 9.95 11.94 2.84
C ALA A 54 11.17 11.16 3.34
N SER A 55 11.38 11.11 4.66
CA SER A 55 12.41 10.25 5.27
C SER A 55 12.06 8.77 5.19
N PHE A 56 10.79 8.43 4.98
CA PHE A 56 10.32 7.06 4.85
C PHE A 56 9.14 6.92 3.88
N VAL A 57 9.26 6.01 2.92
CA VAL A 57 8.20 5.59 2.02
C VAL A 57 8.05 4.07 2.09
N GLY A 58 6.87 3.60 2.49
CA GLY A 58 6.54 2.18 2.50
C GLY A 58 5.39 1.86 1.54
N ILE A 59 5.43 0.70 0.91
CA ILE A 59 4.29 0.13 0.19
C ILE A 59 3.71 -1.03 1.01
N MET A 60 2.39 -1.10 1.11
CA MET A 60 1.72 -2.21 1.78
C MET A 60 0.48 -2.70 1.06
N GLY A 61 0.27 -4.01 1.09
CA GLY A 61 -0.93 -4.66 0.59
C GLY A 61 -0.61 -6.06 0.09
N PRO A 62 -1.62 -6.95 -0.02
CA PRO A 62 -1.41 -8.31 -0.51
C PRO A 62 -0.63 -8.39 -1.84
N THR A 63 -0.84 -7.42 -2.73
CA THR A 63 -0.20 -7.35 -4.05
C THR A 63 1.29 -6.99 -4.01
N ALA A 64 1.80 -6.44 -2.90
CA ALA A 64 3.17 -5.95 -2.82
C ALA A 64 4.22 -7.07 -2.83
N GLY A 65 3.82 -8.31 -2.53
CA GLY A 65 4.74 -9.44 -2.38
C GLY A 65 5.35 -9.96 -3.69
N CYS A 66 4.98 -9.43 -4.86
CA CYS A 66 5.43 -9.94 -6.15
C CYS A 66 6.85 -9.49 -6.55
N LEU A 67 7.24 -8.26 -6.23
CA LEU A 67 8.46 -7.62 -6.77
C LEU A 67 9.11 -6.64 -5.77
N PRO A 68 9.62 -7.11 -4.60
CA PRO A 68 10.20 -6.23 -3.59
C PRO A 68 11.43 -5.45 -4.10
N ASP A 69 12.33 -6.10 -4.85
CA ASP A 69 13.57 -5.47 -5.32
C ASP A 69 13.29 -4.29 -6.25
N SER A 70 12.37 -4.44 -7.21
CA SER A 70 11.98 -3.34 -8.11
C SER A 70 11.32 -2.16 -7.37
N LEU A 71 10.68 -2.40 -6.23
CA LEU A 71 10.15 -1.32 -5.40
C LEU A 71 11.28 -0.60 -4.65
N PHE A 72 12.29 -1.33 -4.19
CA PHE A 72 13.47 -0.74 -3.57
C PHE A 72 14.27 0.12 -4.56
N ASP A 73 14.39 -0.31 -5.82
CA ASP A 73 15.00 0.49 -6.90
C ASP A 73 14.24 1.80 -7.17
N LEU A 74 12.94 1.87 -6.84
CA LEU A 74 12.12 3.08 -6.92
C LEU A 74 12.24 3.97 -5.67
N GLY A 75 13.09 3.62 -4.71
CA GLY A 75 13.30 4.39 -3.47
C GLY A 75 12.30 4.08 -2.36
N ILE A 76 11.50 3.01 -2.48
CA ILE A 76 10.68 2.50 -1.38
C ILE A 76 11.59 1.84 -0.35
N GLN A 77 11.39 2.11 0.94
CA GLN A 77 12.23 1.55 2.01
C GLN A 77 11.64 0.28 2.64
N ALA A 78 10.33 0.09 2.57
CA ALA A 78 9.65 -1.06 3.17
C ALA A 78 8.50 -1.58 2.30
N VAL A 79 8.39 -2.90 2.21
CA VAL A 79 7.33 -3.59 1.46
C VAL A 79 6.60 -4.55 2.40
N GLY A 80 5.36 -4.21 2.74
CA GLY A 80 4.47 -5.02 3.58
C GLY A 80 3.49 -5.84 2.74
N TYR A 81 3.48 -7.16 2.89
CA TYR A 81 2.59 -8.04 2.14
C TYR A 81 2.05 -9.19 2.99
N SER A 82 1.09 -9.93 2.42
CA SER A 82 0.54 -11.14 3.02
C SER A 82 1.23 -12.36 2.42
N ARG A 83 1.98 -13.10 3.24
CA ARG A 83 2.52 -14.42 2.86
C ARG A 83 1.46 -15.48 3.12
N ILE A 84 1.18 -16.31 2.12
CA ILE A 84 0.29 -17.46 2.26
C ILE A 84 1.03 -18.55 3.04
N GLU A 85 0.45 -18.99 4.16
CA GLU A 85 1.01 -20.03 5.03
C GLU A 85 0.29 -21.37 4.84
N ILE A 86 -1.01 -21.36 4.48
CA ILE A 86 -1.84 -22.56 4.25
C ILE A 86 -2.51 -22.44 2.87
N PRO A 87 -1.84 -22.85 1.78
CA PRO A 87 -2.30 -22.61 0.41
C PRO A 87 -3.70 -23.17 0.10
N GLU A 88 -3.99 -24.40 0.52
CA GLU A 88 -5.26 -25.08 0.21
C GLU A 88 -6.43 -24.37 0.88
N LEU A 89 -6.30 -24.05 2.17
CA LEU A 89 -7.32 -23.32 2.92
C LEU A 89 -7.45 -21.87 2.44
N PHE A 90 -6.33 -21.23 2.04
CA PHE A 90 -6.35 -19.92 1.41
C PHE A 90 -7.20 -19.96 0.13
N LEU A 91 -6.94 -20.89 -0.79
CA LEU A 91 -7.70 -21.03 -2.03
C LEU A 91 -9.18 -21.31 -1.77
N GLN A 92 -9.51 -22.15 -0.79
CA GLN A 92 -10.89 -22.40 -0.40
C GLN A 92 -11.60 -21.14 0.11
N ARG A 93 -10.95 -20.37 1.02
CA ARG A 93 -11.51 -19.12 1.56
C ARG A 93 -11.62 -18.04 0.49
N PHE A 94 -10.59 -17.90 -0.35
CA PHE A 94 -10.52 -16.93 -1.44
C PHE A 94 -11.66 -17.14 -2.44
N LYS A 95 -11.89 -18.38 -2.90
CA LYS A 95 -12.99 -18.72 -3.82
C LYS A 95 -14.37 -18.42 -3.25
N LYS A 96 -14.52 -18.42 -1.92
CA LYS A 96 -15.77 -18.12 -1.22
C LYS A 96 -15.90 -16.65 -0.81
N GLY A 97 -14.95 -15.78 -1.16
CA GLY A 97 -14.94 -14.38 -0.74
C GLY A 97 -14.79 -14.19 0.78
N LEU A 98 -14.27 -15.19 1.49
CA LEU A 98 -14.10 -15.15 2.94
C LEU A 98 -12.80 -14.43 3.32
N LYS A 99 -12.78 -13.86 4.53
CA LYS A 99 -11.55 -13.31 5.13
C LYS A 99 -10.47 -14.39 5.15
N TRP A 100 -9.24 -14.03 4.78
CA TRP A 100 -8.15 -15.01 4.69
C TRP A 100 -7.75 -15.55 6.07
N GLY A 101 -7.69 -14.69 7.09
CA GLY A 101 -7.48 -15.11 8.48
C GLY A 101 -6.15 -15.83 8.66
N GLU A 102 -6.14 -16.95 9.41
CA GLU A 102 -4.92 -17.71 9.71
C GLU A 102 -4.22 -18.32 8.49
N THR A 103 -4.82 -18.28 7.31
CA THR A 103 -4.17 -18.79 6.08
C THR A 103 -3.04 -17.89 5.59
N THR A 104 -2.91 -16.68 6.16
CA THR A 104 -1.89 -15.71 5.78
C THR A 104 -1.22 -15.10 7.00
N ARG A 105 0.03 -14.67 6.83
CA ARG A 105 0.78 -13.89 7.79
C ARG A 105 1.27 -12.60 7.16
N LYS A 106 1.21 -11.49 7.91
CA LYS A 106 1.79 -10.21 7.47
C LYS A 106 3.32 -10.29 7.57
N VAL A 107 4.00 -9.92 6.50
CA VAL A 107 5.47 -9.91 6.39
C VAL A 107 5.91 -8.53 5.91
N TRP A 108 7.06 -8.07 6.41
CA TRP A 108 7.72 -6.84 5.95
C TRP A 108 9.10 -7.21 5.40
N ALA A 109 9.38 -6.77 4.18
CA ALA A 109 10.73 -6.71 3.63
C ALA A 109 11.23 -5.26 3.75
N LEU A 110 12.48 -5.08 4.14
CA LEU A 110 13.12 -3.78 4.28
C LEU A 110 14.31 -3.72 3.32
N THR A 111 14.53 -2.57 2.70
CA THR A 111 15.78 -2.32 1.99
C THR A 111 16.95 -2.32 3.00
N ARG A 112 18.10 -2.86 2.59
CA ARG A 112 19.27 -3.02 3.46
C ARG A 112 20.02 -1.71 3.68
#